data_AF-A0A0F9B6E4-F1
#
_entry.id   AF-A0A0F9B6E4-F1
#
_cell.length_a   1.000
_cell.length_b   1.000
_cell.length_c   1.000
_cell.angle_alpha   90.00
_cell.angle_beta   90.00
_cell.angle_gamma   90.00
#
_symmetry.space_group_name_H-M   'P 1'
#
loop_
_entity.id
_entity.type
_entity.pdbx_description
1 polymer ?
#
loop_
_entity_poly.entity_id
_entity_poly.type
_entity_poly.pdbx_seq_one_letter_code
_entity_poly.pdbx_strand_id
1 'polypeptide(L)'
;MADQPGIARGYIQPQIPDFNIIPPILFGLSDRERVEARIGQLEQKISAMMDYMRQQQPTLDTGNDLNVRRLNEFLVERQETETTIAQWTADQNNLDTGDGISFRVSTDATRSITGLLAGIDGQIKTFINVGSFEVEFPHQSGSSDAANRFLNATGATLLMDPEEQITFWYDITTARWREIERTGAIPSQKIWTFDSPTGSSGTFYFGGFYLFHSAALTPAGGTNVGTANSSYAAHALVVLGATSTDMVVRVTGTSITDGGTRATSATEDIDTSGGVSGAYFETTKKWIGLVSYTLLSGTGVTINAGFAKYWDNNNTIYDLAGLEATWVGGATDTAPNIELLHHKSTGWTYGAGGTPTTPTAIAAMATDHSTEDNVINGEPGAWKRDNLTTEIDGSSSEGIIWRVTTTANKTFELGNFVLRITH
;
A
#
# COMPACT_ATOMS: atom_id res chain seq x y z
N MET A 1 19.61 63.37 -60.08
CA MET A 1 19.45 62.79 -58.74
C MET A 1 18.25 61.87 -58.80
N ALA A 2 18.46 60.61 -58.43
CA ALA A 2 17.74 59.44 -58.94
C ALA A 2 16.37 59.20 -58.30
N ASP A 3 15.46 58.66 -59.12
CA ASP A 3 14.17 58.06 -58.79
C ASP A 3 14.29 56.95 -57.74
N GLN A 4 13.38 56.95 -56.75
CA GLN A 4 13.04 55.80 -55.92
C GLN A 4 11.55 55.48 -56.14
N PRO A 5 11.19 54.27 -56.58
CA PRO A 5 9.80 53.91 -56.89
C PRO A 5 8.99 53.66 -55.62
N GLY A 6 7.75 54.16 -55.60
CA GLY A 6 6.79 53.93 -54.53
C GLY A 6 6.41 52.45 -54.42
N ILE A 7 6.72 51.84 -53.28
CA ILE A 7 6.31 50.47 -52.94
C ILE A 7 4.86 50.51 -52.45
N ALA A 8 3.91 50.16 -53.32
CA ALA A 8 2.54 49.86 -52.92
C ALA A 8 2.53 48.54 -52.12
N ARG A 9 2.46 48.61 -50.79
CA ARG A 9 2.16 47.43 -49.94
C ARG A 9 0.68 47.08 -50.09
N GLY A 10 0.36 46.23 -51.04
CA GLY A 10 -0.93 45.53 -51.08
C GLY A 10 -1.00 44.52 -49.93
N TYR A 11 -1.75 44.85 -48.87
CA TYR A 11 -2.20 43.85 -47.90
C TYR A 11 -3.26 42.98 -48.59
N ILE A 12 -2.85 41.83 -49.11
CA ILE A 12 -3.79 40.76 -49.46
C ILE A 12 -4.24 40.18 -48.13
N GLN A 13 -5.44 40.52 -47.66
CA GLN A 13 -6.04 39.78 -46.55
C GLN A 13 -6.18 38.31 -47.00
N PRO A 14 -5.58 37.35 -46.29
CA PRO A 14 -5.84 35.95 -46.58
C PRO A 14 -7.33 35.72 -46.36
N GLN A 15 -8.04 35.32 -47.41
CA GLN A 15 -9.40 34.82 -47.29
C GLN A 15 -9.36 33.63 -46.33
N ILE A 16 -9.92 33.80 -45.14
CA ILE A 16 -10.15 32.70 -44.20
C ILE A 16 -11.09 31.73 -44.93
N PRO A 17 -10.73 30.45 -45.10
CA PRO A 17 -11.65 29.47 -45.65
C PRO A 17 -12.90 29.45 -44.76
N ASP A 18 -14.07 29.68 -45.35
CA ASP A 18 -15.34 29.58 -44.62
C ASP A 18 -15.48 28.13 -44.11
N PHE A 19 -15.28 27.92 -42.81
CA PHE A 19 -15.39 26.60 -42.18
C PHE A 19 -16.84 26.14 -41.98
N ASN A 20 -17.82 26.93 -42.45
CA ASN A 20 -19.24 26.60 -42.45
C ASN A 20 -19.62 25.74 -43.65
N ILE A 21 -19.13 24.51 -43.67
CA ILE A 21 -19.80 23.44 -44.43
C ILE A 21 -20.84 22.82 -43.47
N ILE A 22 -22.07 23.33 -43.51
CA ILE A 22 -23.22 22.66 -42.91
C ILE A 22 -23.40 21.35 -43.68
N PRO A 23 -23.36 20.17 -43.04
CA PRO A 23 -23.48 18.92 -43.77
C PRO A 23 -24.91 18.75 -44.31
N PRO A 24 -25.09 18.08 -45.45
CA PRO A 24 -26.41 17.58 -45.84
C PRO A 24 -26.91 16.64 -44.75
N ILE A 25 -28.20 16.74 -44.44
CA ILE A 25 -28.84 15.91 -43.42
C ILE A 25 -28.74 14.44 -43.85
N LEU A 26 -27.92 13.65 -43.15
CA LEU A 26 -27.72 12.22 -43.39
C LEU A 26 -28.87 11.41 -42.77
N PHE A 27 -30.05 11.50 -43.39
CA PHE A 27 -31.15 10.57 -43.12
C PHE A 27 -30.87 9.23 -43.82
N GLY A 28 -30.96 8.12 -43.07
CA GLY A 28 -30.91 6.75 -43.62
C GLY A 28 -29.64 5.93 -43.35
N LEU A 29 -28.60 6.52 -42.76
CA LEU A 29 -27.40 5.78 -42.35
C LEU A 29 -27.58 5.10 -40.99
N SER A 30 -26.95 3.93 -40.83
CA SER A 30 -26.78 3.27 -39.52
C SER A 30 -25.90 4.10 -38.58
N ASP A 31 -26.02 3.89 -37.27
CA ASP A 31 -25.26 4.68 -36.29
C ASP A 31 -23.74 4.53 -36.48
N ARG A 32 -23.29 3.34 -36.89
CA ARG A 32 -21.88 3.10 -37.22
C ARG A 32 -21.40 3.95 -38.40
N GLU A 33 -22.18 4.00 -39.49
CA GLU A 33 -21.84 4.80 -40.67
C GLU A 33 -21.88 6.31 -40.37
N ARG A 34 -22.75 6.75 -39.46
CA ARG A 34 -22.77 8.14 -38.98
C ARG A 34 -21.52 8.49 -38.18
N VAL A 35 -21.05 7.57 -37.33
CA VAL A 35 -19.81 7.74 -36.56
C VAL A 35 -18.60 7.76 -37.50
N GLU A 36 -18.50 6.83 -38.44
CA GLU A 36 -17.40 6.78 -39.41
C GLU A 36 -17.37 8.04 -40.30
N ALA A 37 -18.54 8.54 -40.74
CA ALA A 37 -18.63 9.80 -41.47
C ALA A 37 -18.21 11.01 -40.62
N ARG A 38 -18.54 11.02 -39.32
CA ARG A 38 -18.12 12.07 -38.38
C ARG A 38 -16.60 12.03 -38.16
N ILE A 39 -16.01 10.84 -38.05
CA ILE A 39 -14.56 10.65 -37.91
C ILE A 39 -13.84 11.16 -39.15
N GLY A 40 -14.26 10.76 -40.35
CA GLY A 40 -13.63 11.24 -41.59
C GLY A 40 -13.70 12.76 -41.78
N GLN A 41 -14.79 13.40 -41.32
CA GLN A 41 -14.89 14.87 -41.31
C GLN A 41 -13.95 15.51 -40.29
N LEU A 42 -13.77 14.91 -39.12
CA LEU A 42 -12.82 15.37 -38.11
C LEU A 42 -11.39 15.24 -38.63
N GLU A 43 -11.05 14.14 -39.28
CA GLU A 43 -9.74 13.93 -39.90
C GLU A 43 -9.45 14.96 -40.99
N GLN A 44 -10.42 15.26 -41.88
CA GLN A 44 -10.26 16.32 -42.87
C GLN A 44 -10.07 17.70 -42.25
N LYS A 45 -10.81 18.02 -41.19
CA LYS A 45 -10.66 19.28 -40.47
C LYS A 45 -9.29 19.39 -39.80
N ILE A 46 -8.84 18.31 -39.16
CA ILE A 46 -7.51 18.24 -38.52
C ILE A 46 -6.42 18.38 -39.57
N SER A 47 -6.54 17.72 -40.73
CA SER A 47 -5.57 17.82 -41.81
C SER A 47 -5.50 19.23 -42.39
N ALA A 48 -6.64 19.86 -42.65
CA ALA A 48 -6.70 21.25 -43.13
C ALA A 48 -6.12 22.24 -42.11
N MET A 49 -6.37 22.00 -40.82
CA MET A 49 -5.80 22.82 -39.74
C MET A 49 -4.29 22.64 -39.62
N MET A 50 -3.78 21.41 -39.76
CA MET A 50 -2.35 21.11 -39.78
C MET A 50 -1.63 21.74 -40.96
N ASP A 51 -2.23 21.72 -42.15
CA ASP A 51 -1.67 22.38 -43.34
C ASP A 51 -1.69 23.91 -43.21
N TYR A 52 -2.74 24.47 -42.62
CA TYR A 52 -2.80 25.89 -42.29
C TYR A 52 -1.72 26.28 -41.27
N MET A 53 -1.53 25.50 -40.20
CA MET A 53 -0.46 25.73 -39.22
C MET A 53 0.93 25.66 -39.86
N ARG A 54 1.15 24.70 -40.77
CA ARG A 54 2.41 24.55 -41.51
C ARG A 54 2.67 25.74 -42.44
N GLN A 55 1.62 26.31 -43.03
CA GLN A 55 1.71 27.53 -43.86
C GLN A 55 1.95 28.80 -43.04
N GLN A 56 1.46 28.86 -41.80
CA GLN A 56 1.66 29.99 -40.88
C GLN A 56 3.03 29.97 -40.16
N GLN A 57 3.76 28.84 -40.23
CA GLN A 57 5.04 28.64 -39.57
C GLN A 57 6.16 29.65 -39.96
N PRO A 58 6.20 30.28 -41.15
CA PRO A 58 7.21 31.30 -41.47
C PRO A 58 6.94 32.70 -40.87
N THR A 59 5.78 32.95 -40.24
CA THR A 59 5.36 34.30 -39.78
C THR A 59 5.13 34.42 -38.27
N LEU A 60 5.45 33.38 -37.49
CA LEU A 60 5.23 33.29 -36.05
C LEU A 60 6.26 34.03 -35.17
N ASP A 61 6.82 35.16 -35.61
CA ASP A 61 7.81 35.92 -34.82
C ASP A 61 7.31 37.30 -34.32
N THR A 62 6.00 37.53 -34.32
CA THR A 62 5.44 38.70 -33.63
C THR A 62 4.28 38.27 -32.75
N GLY A 63 4.54 38.17 -31.44
CA GLY A 63 3.65 37.61 -30.41
C GLY A 63 2.36 38.39 -30.14
N ASN A 64 1.54 38.61 -31.16
CA ASN A 64 0.23 39.26 -31.02
C ASN A 64 -0.87 38.63 -31.89
N ASP A 65 -0.66 37.42 -32.40
CA ASP A 65 -1.67 36.76 -33.22
C ASP A 65 -2.75 36.11 -32.32
N LEU A 66 -3.95 36.69 -32.36
CA LEU A 66 -5.14 36.25 -31.61
C LEU A 66 -5.45 34.76 -31.82
N ASN A 67 -5.00 34.18 -32.93
CA ASN A 67 -5.18 32.76 -33.23
C ASN A 67 -4.26 31.86 -32.40
N VAL A 68 -3.00 32.27 -32.13
CA VAL A 68 -2.11 31.55 -31.21
C VAL A 68 -2.61 31.67 -29.77
N ARG A 69 -3.17 32.84 -29.42
CA ARG A 69 -3.78 33.05 -28.09
C ARG A 69 -5.03 32.19 -27.89
N ARG A 70 -5.90 32.06 -28.91
CA ARG A 70 -7.07 31.17 -28.88
C ARG A 70 -6.72 29.70 -28.92
N LEU A 71 -5.65 29.33 -29.63
CA LEU A 71 -5.15 27.95 -29.64
C LEU A 71 -4.50 27.58 -28.30
N ASN A 72 -3.77 28.52 -27.68
CA ASN A 72 -3.27 28.37 -26.32
C ASN A 72 -4.41 28.38 -25.30
N GLU A 73 -5.46 29.21 -25.45
CA GLU A 73 -6.67 29.13 -24.61
C GLU A 73 -7.35 27.76 -24.74
N PHE A 74 -7.50 27.24 -25.96
CA PHE A 74 -8.08 25.92 -26.21
C PHE A 74 -7.22 24.75 -25.67
N LEU A 75 -5.89 24.89 -25.70
CA LEU A 75 -4.95 23.88 -25.17
C LEU A 75 -4.76 24.00 -23.65
N VAL A 76 -4.94 25.18 -23.06
CA VAL A 76 -4.87 25.43 -21.60
C VAL A 76 -6.17 25.03 -20.89
N GLU A 77 -7.30 24.92 -21.60
CA GLU A 77 -8.61 24.58 -21.02
C GLU A 77 -8.72 23.13 -20.47
N ARG A 78 -7.68 22.30 -20.60
CA ARG A 78 -7.58 20.99 -19.92
C ARG A 78 -6.44 20.92 -18.90
N GLN A 79 -5.96 22.05 -18.41
CA GLN A 79 -5.07 22.05 -17.26
C GLN A 79 -5.90 21.70 -16.02
N GLU A 80 -5.66 20.53 -15.43
CA GLU A 80 -6.25 20.13 -14.16
C GLU A 80 -5.93 21.20 -13.10
N THR A 81 -6.86 22.12 -12.91
CA THR A 81 -6.65 23.26 -12.02
C THR A 81 -7.08 22.81 -10.64
N GLU A 82 -6.10 22.40 -9.84
CA GLU A 82 -6.31 22.10 -8.43
C GLU A 82 -6.83 23.37 -7.73
N THR A 83 -8.06 23.31 -7.22
CA THR A 83 -8.70 24.44 -6.57
C THR A 83 -8.61 24.25 -5.06
N THR A 84 -7.94 25.17 -4.37
CA THR A 84 -7.99 25.19 -2.89
C THR A 84 -9.27 25.86 -2.45
N ILE A 85 -10.13 25.13 -1.74
CA ILE A 85 -11.32 25.71 -1.13
C ILE A 85 -10.92 26.32 0.22
N ALA A 86 -11.48 27.49 0.55
CA ALA A 86 -11.26 28.10 1.87
C ALA A 86 -11.68 27.14 2.98
N GLN A 87 -10.94 27.14 4.10
CA GLN A 87 -11.21 26.26 5.24
C GLN A 87 -12.66 26.37 5.71
N TRP A 88 -13.33 25.25 5.91
CA TRP A 88 -14.72 25.23 6.37
C TRP A 88 -14.82 25.21 7.89
N THR A 89 -15.75 26.02 8.39
CA THR A 89 -16.09 26.11 9.82
C THR A 89 -17.49 25.57 10.13
N ALA A 90 -18.14 24.97 9.14
CA ALA A 90 -19.48 24.39 9.23
C ALA A 90 -19.68 23.35 8.12
N ASP A 91 -20.67 22.47 8.29
CA ASP A 91 -21.06 21.49 7.28
C ASP A 91 -21.52 22.18 5.99
N GLN A 92 -21.20 21.56 4.85
CA GLN A 92 -21.55 22.05 3.52
C GLN A 92 -22.70 21.22 2.95
N ASN A 93 -23.78 21.90 2.59
CA ASN A 93 -24.91 21.29 1.88
C ASN A 93 -24.92 21.79 0.44
N ASN A 94 -25.21 20.91 -0.52
CA ASN A 94 -25.29 21.28 -1.94
C ASN A 94 -24.06 22.09 -2.41
N LEU A 95 -22.85 21.64 -2.04
CA LEU A 95 -21.61 22.38 -2.30
C LEU A 95 -21.46 22.67 -3.80
N ASP A 96 -21.31 23.94 -4.12
CA ASP A 96 -20.98 24.37 -5.48
C ASP A 96 -19.47 24.32 -5.68
N THR A 97 -19.04 23.39 -6.52
CA THR A 97 -17.63 23.21 -6.89
C THR A 97 -17.26 23.87 -8.21
N GLY A 98 -18.23 24.51 -8.88
CA GLY A 98 -18.10 24.94 -10.27
C GLY A 98 -17.66 23.80 -11.20
N ASP A 99 -16.87 24.12 -12.21
CA ASP A 99 -16.36 23.16 -13.20
C ASP A 99 -15.04 22.49 -12.80
N GLY A 100 -14.47 22.82 -11.63
CA GLY A 100 -13.20 22.23 -11.16
C GLY A 100 -13.28 20.70 -11.04
N ILE A 101 -12.15 20.00 -11.15
CA ILE A 101 -12.13 18.53 -11.06
C ILE A 101 -11.45 18.09 -9.76
N SER A 102 -10.46 18.84 -9.25
CA SER A 102 -9.70 18.47 -8.06
C SER A 102 -9.76 19.58 -7.00
N PHE A 103 -10.14 19.22 -5.77
CA PHE A 103 -10.39 20.16 -4.68
C PHE A 103 -9.58 19.81 -3.43
N ARG A 104 -8.72 20.74 -3.00
CA ARG A 104 -8.07 20.65 -1.68
C ARG A 104 -9.02 21.19 -0.63
N VAL A 105 -9.38 20.35 0.33
CA VAL A 105 -10.31 20.65 1.42
C VAL A 105 -9.56 20.69 2.74
N SER A 106 -9.90 21.65 3.58
CA SER A 106 -9.48 21.68 4.98
C SER A 106 -10.65 22.16 5.85
N THR A 107 -10.73 21.64 7.07
CA THR A 107 -11.79 21.95 8.02
C THR A 107 -11.20 22.31 9.39
N ASP A 108 -11.99 22.92 10.27
CA ASP A 108 -11.60 23.28 11.64
C ASP A 108 -12.01 22.25 12.72
N ALA A 109 -12.77 21.24 12.30
CA ALA A 109 -13.25 20.09 13.06
C ALA A 109 -13.69 19.00 12.07
N THR A 110 -14.19 17.87 12.54
CA THR A 110 -14.92 16.93 11.66
C THR A 110 -16.14 17.66 11.08
N ARG A 111 -16.22 17.75 9.74
CA ARG A 111 -17.32 18.42 9.01
C ARG A 111 -17.84 17.53 7.91
N SER A 112 -19.13 17.66 7.62
CA SER A 112 -19.80 16.94 6.54
C SER A 112 -19.89 17.77 5.25
N ILE A 113 -19.66 17.15 4.10
CA ILE A 113 -20.22 17.55 2.81
C ILE A 113 -21.42 16.63 2.55
N THR A 114 -22.63 17.17 2.59
CA THR A 114 -23.84 16.33 2.48
C THR A 114 -24.30 16.12 1.04
N GLY A 115 -23.73 16.86 0.10
CA GLY A 115 -23.99 16.76 -1.34
C GLY A 115 -23.24 17.83 -2.14
N LEU A 116 -23.13 17.63 -3.45
CA LEU A 116 -22.60 18.61 -4.41
C LEU A 116 -23.71 19.01 -5.37
N LEU A 117 -23.69 20.23 -5.89
CA LEU A 117 -24.65 20.61 -6.94
C LEU A 117 -24.68 19.57 -8.07
N ALA A 118 -25.88 19.31 -8.57
CA ALA A 118 -26.14 18.32 -9.60
C ALA A 118 -25.21 18.53 -10.80
N GLY A 119 -24.49 17.48 -11.18
CA GLY A 119 -23.57 17.51 -12.29
C GLY A 119 -24.21 17.23 -13.64
N ILE A 120 -23.36 17.15 -14.66
CA ILE A 120 -23.70 16.53 -15.94
C ILE A 120 -23.31 15.05 -15.93
N ASP A 121 -23.97 14.24 -16.76
CA ASP A 121 -23.64 12.82 -16.85
C ASP A 121 -22.16 12.61 -17.17
N GLY A 122 -21.48 11.74 -16.42
CA GLY A 122 -20.04 11.52 -16.63
C GLY A 122 -19.12 12.46 -15.86
N GLN A 123 -19.64 13.49 -15.19
CA GLN A 123 -18.79 14.46 -14.49
C GLN A 123 -18.04 13.80 -13.32
N ILE A 124 -16.75 14.09 -13.19
CA ILE A 124 -15.88 13.57 -12.13
C ILE A 124 -15.44 14.71 -11.21
N LYS A 125 -15.39 14.46 -9.91
CA LYS A 125 -14.91 15.38 -8.87
C LYS A 125 -14.05 14.61 -7.86
N THR A 126 -12.84 15.08 -7.60
CA THR A 126 -11.90 14.52 -6.62
C THR A 126 -11.69 15.52 -5.49
N PHE A 127 -11.84 15.05 -4.26
CA PHE A 127 -11.57 15.81 -3.05
C PHE A 127 -10.34 15.25 -2.37
N ILE A 128 -9.46 16.12 -1.88
CA ILE A 128 -8.23 15.77 -1.19
C ILE A 128 -8.25 16.49 0.16
N ASN A 129 -8.16 15.74 1.26
CA ASN A 129 -8.11 16.33 2.59
C ASN A 129 -6.68 16.80 2.90
N VAL A 130 -6.47 18.11 2.92
CA VAL A 130 -5.18 18.72 3.25
C VAL A 130 -5.18 19.33 4.66
N GLY A 131 -6.24 19.09 5.43
CA GLY A 131 -6.39 19.53 6.81
C GLY A 131 -5.98 18.46 7.82
N SER A 132 -6.29 18.71 9.10
CA SER A 132 -5.97 17.80 10.22
C SER A 132 -7.19 17.12 10.83
N PHE A 133 -8.37 17.31 10.24
CA PHE A 133 -9.62 16.72 10.70
C PHE A 133 -10.28 15.95 9.57
N GLU A 134 -11.03 14.92 9.93
CA GLU A 134 -11.79 14.07 9.00
C GLU A 134 -12.89 14.88 8.28
N VAL A 135 -13.13 14.55 7.01
CA VAL A 135 -14.27 15.07 6.23
C VAL A 135 -15.25 13.94 5.95
N GLU A 136 -16.52 14.15 6.30
CA GLU A 136 -17.58 13.15 6.13
C GLU A 136 -18.39 13.41 4.86
N PHE A 137 -18.80 12.34 4.18
CA PHE A 137 -19.70 12.36 3.03
C PHE A 137 -20.90 11.44 3.31
N PRO A 138 -21.95 11.93 3.99
CA PRO A 138 -23.07 11.09 4.43
C PRO A 138 -23.90 10.54 3.27
N HIS A 139 -24.28 9.26 3.36
CA HIS A 139 -25.09 8.59 2.34
C HIS A 139 -26.51 9.18 2.28
N GLN A 140 -26.94 9.61 1.08
CA GLN A 140 -28.32 10.07 0.80
C GLN A 140 -28.84 11.13 1.79
N SER A 141 -27.97 12.01 2.28
CA SER A 141 -28.31 12.97 3.32
C SER A 141 -29.52 13.84 2.96
N GLY A 142 -30.49 13.91 3.88
CA GLY A 142 -31.68 14.76 3.74
C GLY A 142 -31.38 16.26 3.69
N SER A 143 -30.19 16.67 4.15
CA SER A 143 -29.75 18.07 4.18
C SER A 143 -29.37 18.63 2.81
N SER A 144 -29.19 17.77 1.80
CA SER A 144 -28.97 18.15 0.40
C SER A 144 -30.18 17.80 -0.48
N ASP A 145 -30.33 18.51 -1.59
CA ASP A 145 -31.37 18.23 -2.58
C ASP A 145 -31.18 16.84 -3.17
N ALA A 146 -32.27 16.20 -3.61
CA ALA A 146 -32.22 14.81 -4.06
C ALA A 146 -31.13 14.57 -5.13
N ALA A 147 -31.03 15.46 -6.12
CA ALA A 147 -30.04 15.36 -7.20
C ALA A 147 -28.59 15.57 -6.74
N ASN A 148 -28.39 16.19 -5.58
CA ASN A 148 -27.07 16.60 -5.09
C ASN A 148 -26.44 15.55 -4.16
N ARG A 149 -27.22 14.56 -3.74
CA ARG A 149 -26.82 13.59 -2.71
C ARG A 149 -25.77 12.61 -3.21
N PHE A 150 -24.92 12.19 -2.28
CA PHE A 150 -24.03 11.06 -2.48
C PHE A 150 -24.78 9.73 -2.36
N LEU A 151 -24.45 8.80 -3.25
CA LEU A 151 -24.86 7.41 -3.22
C LEU A 151 -23.62 6.54 -3.03
N ASN A 152 -23.23 6.40 -1.77
CA ASN A 152 -22.07 5.62 -1.34
C ASN A 152 -22.31 4.12 -1.49
N ALA A 153 -21.30 3.35 -1.89
CA ALA A 153 -21.45 1.95 -2.27
C ALA A 153 -21.98 1.04 -1.14
N THR A 154 -21.63 1.33 0.11
CA THR A 154 -21.99 0.54 1.30
C THR A 154 -23.30 0.98 1.97
N GLY A 155 -23.89 2.09 1.54
CA GLY A 155 -25.03 2.70 2.23
C GLY A 155 -24.67 3.46 3.53
N ALA A 156 -23.37 3.50 3.90
CA ALA A 156 -22.87 4.22 5.07
C ALA A 156 -22.25 5.58 4.69
N THR A 157 -22.01 6.43 5.69
CA THR A 157 -21.19 7.65 5.54
C THR A 157 -19.78 7.26 5.12
N LEU A 158 -19.25 7.92 4.09
CA LEU A 158 -17.83 7.82 3.74
C LEU A 158 -17.05 8.83 4.56
N LEU A 159 -15.88 8.43 5.01
CA LEU A 159 -14.96 9.24 5.78
C LEU A 159 -13.72 9.48 4.91
N MET A 160 -13.16 10.68 4.98
CA MET A 160 -11.90 11.03 4.31
C MET A 160 -10.96 11.58 5.38
N ASP A 161 -10.02 10.75 5.82
CA ASP A 161 -9.03 11.12 6.83
C ASP A 161 -8.06 12.19 6.28
N PRO A 162 -7.28 12.86 7.14
CA PRO A 162 -6.18 13.71 6.70
C PRO A 162 -5.30 12.98 5.67
N GLU A 163 -4.92 13.69 4.60
CA GLU A 163 -4.08 13.18 3.49
C GLU A 163 -4.75 12.15 2.56
N GLU A 164 -6.02 11.79 2.78
CA GLU A 164 -6.79 10.93 1.87
C GLU A 164 -7.46 11.70 0.73
N GLN A 165 -7.91 10.96 -0.29
CA GLN A 165 -8.75 11.48 -1.36
C GLN A 165 -9.94 10.58 -1.69
N ILE A 166 -11.04 11.20 -2.14
CA ILE A 166 -12.23 10.51 -2.66
C ILE A 166 -12.64 11.12 -3.99
N THR A 167 -12.91 10.26 -4.97
CA THR A 167 -13.41 10.63 -6.30
C THR A 167 -14.84 10.18 -6.50
N PHE A 168 -15.67 11.11 -6.96
CA PHE A 168 -17.07 10.91 -7.29
C PHE A 168 -17.33 11.08 -8.78
N TRP A 169 -18.30 10.33 -9.29
CA TRP A 169 -18.86 10.44 -10.63
C TRP A 169 -20.36 10.76 -10.55
N TYR A 170 -20.84 11.71 -11.36
CA TYR A 170 -22.25 12.01 -11.44
C TYR A 170 -22.98 11.08 -12.42
N ASP A 171 -23.93 10.29 -11.89
CA ASP A 171 -24.82 9.42 -12.65
C ASP A 171 -26.16 10.12 -12.86
N ILE A 172 -26.43 10.56 -14.10
CA ILE A 172 -27.69 11.28 -14.40
C ILE A 172 -28.92 10.37 -14.31
N THR A 173 -28.75 9.06 -14.50
CA THR A 173 -29.87 8.11 -14.50
C THR A 173 -30.49 7.99 -13.11
N THR A 174 -29.63 7.98 -12.08
CA THR A 174 -30.09 8.01 -10.69
C THR A 174 -30.11 9.41 -10.09
N ALA A 175 -29.55 10.40 -10.80
CA ALA A 175 -29.33 11.76 -10.35
C ALA A 175 -28.59 11.79 -9.00
N ARG A 176 -27.42 11.14 -8.92
CA ARG A 176 -26.60 11.04 -7.69
C ARG A 176 -25.12 11.11 -8.00
N TRP A 177 -24.35 11.62 -7.04
CA TRP A 177 -22.90 11.48 -7.03
C TRP A 177 -22.52 10.11 -6.46
N ARG A 178 -21.86 9.29 -7.26
CA ARG A 178 -21.40 7.95 -6.87
C ARG A 178 -19.91 7.96 -6.59
N GLU A 179 -19.53 7.37 -5.48
CA GLU A 179 -18.13 7.03 -5.22
C GLU A 179 -17.63 6.08 -6.32
N ILE A 180 -16.48 6.39 -6.91
CA ILE A 180 -15.81 5.53 -7.89
C ILE A 180 -14.38 5.16 -7.50
N GLU A 181 -13.74 5.98 -6.68
CA GLU A 181 -12.40 5.70 -6.15
C GLU A 181 -12.25 6.38 -4.80
N ARG A 182 -11.58 5.71 -3.87
CA ARG A 182 -11.07 6.28 -2.63
C ARG A 182 -9.64 5.81 -2.48
N THR A 183 -8.74 6.75 -2.23
CA THR A 183 -7.35 6.47 -1.86
C THR A 183 -7.23 6.82 -0.39
N GLY A 184 -6.98 5.79 0.42
CA GLY A 184 -7.00 5.87 1.87
C GLY A 184 -6.76 4.52 2.52
N ALA A 185 -6.72 4.47 3.84
CA ALA A 185 -6.49 3.31 4.68
C ALA A 185 -7.65 2.29 4.58
N ILE A 186 -7.87 1.71 3.40
CA ILE A 186 -8.79 0.58 3.24
C ILE A 186 -8.12 -0.61 3.94
N PRO A 187 -8.73 -1.16 5.01
CA PRO A 187 -8.12 -2.25 5.72
C PRO A 187 -7.99 -3.45 4.78
N SER A 188 -6.77 -3.81 4.44
CA SER A 188 -6.48 -5.03 3.71
C SER A 188 -6.35 -6.19 4.69
N GLN A 189 -6.57 -7.42 4.22
CA GLN A 189 -6.56 -8.60 5.07
C GLN A 189 -5.54 -9.61 4.59
N LYS A 190 -4.80 -10.18 5.54
CA LYS A 190 -3.95 -11.34 5.33
C LYS A 190 -4.47 -12.51 6.15
N ILE A 191 -4.66 -13.65 5.50
CA ILE A 191 -5.20 -14.86 6.11
C ILE A 191 -4.13 -15.96 6.09
N TRP A 192 -3.99 -16.64 7.22
CA TRP A 192 -3.25 -17.89 7.34
C TRP A 192 -4.16 -18.99 7.88
N THR A 193 -3.83 -20.22 7.51
CA THR A 193 -4.43 -21.41 8.09
C THR A 193 -3.34 -22.17 8.84
N PHE A 194 -3.69 -22.72 9.99
CA PHE A 194 -2.78 -23.52 10.80
C PHE A 194 -3.51 -24.73 11.41
N ASP A 195 -2.86 -25.87 11.32
CA ASP A 195 -3.21 -27.12 11.99
C ASP A 195 -2.05 -27.51 12.90
N SER A 196 -2.36 -27.83 14.16
CA SER A 196 -1.32 -28.25 15.09
C SER A 196 -0.83 -29.67 14.74
N PRO A 197 0.49 -29.93 14.73
CA PRO A 197 1.00 -31.21 14.28
C PRO A 197 0.49 -32.39 15.09
N THR A 198 0.17 -33.49 14.40
CA THR A 198 -0.22 -34.73 15.08
C THR A 198 0.95 -35.29 15.87
N GLY A 199 0.72 -35.60 17.15
CA GLY A 199 1.73 -36.23 18.02
C GLY A 199 2.81 -35.30 18.56
N SER A 200 2.67 -33.98 18.39
CA SER A 200 3.58 -32.99 18.95
C SER A 200 2.84 -31.85 19.65
N SER A 201 3.46 -31.32 20.68
CA SER A 201 3.07 -30.11 21.42
C SER A 201 4.29 -29.19 21.55
N GLY A 202 4.07 -27.93 21.90
CA GLY A 202 5.14 -26.97 22.08
C GLY A 202 4.89 -25.68 21.31
N THR A 203 5.97 -25.06 20.83
CA THR A 203 5.91 -23.77 20.14
C THR A 203 6.03 -23.95 18.63
N PHE A 204 5.07 -23.38 17.92
CA PHE A 204 4.97 -23.39 16.46
C PHE A 204 4.92 -21.96 15.95
N TYR A 205 5.48 -21.74 14.75
CA TYR A 205 5.46 -20.44 14.07
C TYR A 205 4.84 -20.58 12.69
N PHE A 206 4.08 -19.59 12.26
CA PHE A 206 3.58 -19.48 10.89
C PHE A 206 3.43 -18.02 10.45
N GLY A 207 3.16 -17.81 9.16
CA GLY A 207 3.39 -16.52 8.48
C GLY A 207 4.88 -16.17 8.36
N GLY A 208 5.74 -17.08 8.80
CA GLY A 208 7.16 -16.93 9.05
C GLY A 208 7.63 -18.10 9.92
N PHE A 209 8.87 -18.07 10.35
CA PHE A 209 9.41 -19.00 11.33
C PHE A 209 10.69 -18.46 11.98
N TYR A 210 10.97 -18.98 13.17
CA TYR A 210 12.31 -18.97 13.73
C TYR A 210 12.87 -20.38 13.80
N LEU A 211 14.11 -20.55 13.37
CA LEU A 211 14.84 -21.81 13.50
C LEU A 211 16.19 -21.56 14.13
N PHE A 212 16.38 -21.96 15.39
CA PHE A 212 17.64 -21.76 16.11
C PHE A 212 18.47 -23.03 16.16
N HIS A 213 19.79 -22.86 16.26
CA HIS A 213 20.67 -23.95 16.66
C HIS A 213 20.33 -24.40 18.09
N SER A 214 20.46 -25.70 18.37
CA SER A 214 20.06 -26.30 19.65
C SER A 214 20.96 -25.93 20.83
N ALA A 215 22.08 -25.27 20.59
CA ALA A 215 23.03 -24.82 21.60
C ALA A 215 23.47 -23.39 21.31
N ALA A 216 23.88 -22.66 22.36
CA ALA A 216 24.63 -21.44 22.17
C ALA A 216 26.00 -21.76 21.55
N LEU A 217 26.48 -20.86 20.70
CA LEU A 217 27.68 -21.04 19.91
C LEU A 217 28.75 -20.04 20.30
N THR A 218 30.01 -20.47 20.25
CA THR A 218 31.14 -19.55 20.11
C THR A 218 31.65 -19.73 18.67
N PRO A 219 31.54 -18.72 17.79
CA PRO A 219 31.71 -18.92 16.34
C PRO A 219 33.14 -19.27 15.87
N ALA A 220 34.07 -19.54 16.79
CA ALA A 220 35.49 -19.81 16.52
C ALA A 220 35.78 -21.06 15.67
N GLY A 221 34.82 -21.98 15.51
CA GLY A 221 35.04 -23.27 14.82
C GLY A 221 34.32 -23.46 13.48
N GLY A 222 33.48 -22.51 13.05
CA GLY A 222 32.53 -22.75 11.96
C GLY A 222 31.40 -23.68 12.42
N THR A 223 30.19 -23.15 12.57
CA THR A 223 29.02 -23.95 12.97
C THR A 223 27.96 -23.90 11.91
N ASN A 224 27.47 -25.08 11.53
CA ASN A 224 26.40 -25.21 10.56
C ASN A 224 25.03 -25.10 11.23
N VAL A 225 24.13 -24.33 10.62
CA VAL A 225 22.73 -24.18 11.02
C VAL A 225 21.85 -24.49 9.81
N GLY A 226 20.73 -25.16 10.07
CA GLY A 226 19.77 -25.61 9.05
C GLY A 226 20.02 -27.04 8.57
N THR A 227 19.29 -27.41 7.52
CA THR A 227 19.31 -28.72 6.87
C THR A 227 19.72 -28.54 5.42
N ALA A 228 20.64 -29.37 4.95
CA ALA A 228 21.05 -29.38 3.55
C ALA A 228 19.83 -29.55 2.61
N ASN A 229 19.82 -28.82 1.50
CA ASN A 229 18.76 -28.85 0.49
C ASN A 229 17.36 -28.41 0.98
N SER A 230 17.24 -27.76 2.14
CA SER A 230 15.98 -27.16 2.59
C SER A 230 15.76 -25.75 2.01
N SER A 231 14.53 -25.41 1.61
CA SER A 231 14.20 -24.13 0.97
C SER A 231 13.70 -23.09 1.99
N TYR A 232 14.55 -22.68 2.92
CA TYR A 232 14.18 -21.72 3.97
C TYR A 232 13.82 -20.33 3.44
N ALA A 233 14.66 -19.77 2.56
CA ALA A 233 14.58 -18.40 2.04
C ALA A 233 14.44 -17.37 3.18
N ALA A 234 15.31 -17.50 4.19
CA ALA A 234 15.24 -16.78 5.46
C ALA A 234 16.54 -16.03 5.76
N HIS A 235 16.46 -14.99 6.58
CA HIS A 235 17.61 -14.24 7.05
C HIS A 235 18.40 -15.07 8.06
N ALA A 236 19.72 -15.07 7.95
CA ALA A 236 20.61 -15.64 8.96
C ALA A 236 20.74 -14.62 10.09
N LEU A 237 20.53 -15.03 11.34
CA LEU A 237 20.51 -14.14 12.49
C LEU A 237 21.48 -14.57 13.58
N VAL A 238 21.86 -13.61 14.43
CA VAL A 238 22.56 -13.82 15.70
C VAL A 238 21.91 -13.01 16.82
N VAL A 239 21.85 -13.61 18.02
CA VAL A 239 21.51 -12.90 19.28
C VAL A 239 22.69 -13.03 20.23
N LEU A 240 23.26 -11.90 20.65
CA LEU A 240 24.48 -11.88 21.46
C LEU A 240 24.23 -12.33 22.90
N GLY A 241 25.10 -13.19 23.45
CA GLY A 241 25.09 -13.57 24.86
C GLY A 241 25.87 -12.63 25.77
N ALA A 242 26.77 -11.83 25.22
CA ALA A 242 27.59 -10.85 25.93
C ALA A 242 27.83 -9.62 25.06
N THR A 243 28.38 -8.56 25.65
CA THR A 243 28.80 -7.38 24.89
C THR A 243 29.89 -7.73 23.89
N SER A 244 29.71 -7.31 22.64
CA SER A 244 30.68 -7.45 21.56
C SER A 244 31.31 -6.09 21.28
N THR A 245 32.63 -6.02 21.32
CA THR A 245 33.37 -4.78 21.01
C THR A 245 33.70 -4.67 19.52
N ASP A 246 34.06 -5.78 18.89
CA ASP A 246 34.68 -5.83 17.57
C ASP A 246 34.42 -7.15 16.80
N MET A 247 33.47 -7.97 17.25
CA MET A 247 33.23 -9.29 16.67
C MET A 247 32.50 -9.18 15.32
N VAL A 248 33.05 -9.83 14.30
CA VAL A 248 32.41 -10.01 12.99
C VAL A 248 32.19 -11.49 12.73
N VAL A 249 30.95 -11.87 12.43
CA VAL A 249 30.56 -13.25 12.11
C VAL A 249 30.29 -13.36 10.62
N ARG A 250 31.04 -14.21 9.93
CA ARG A 250 30.81 -14.52 8.51
C ARG A 250 29.80 -15.64 8.38
N VAL A 251 28.76 -15.37 7.59
CA VAL A 251 27.74 -16.32 7.15
C VAL A 251 28.09 -16.78 5.74
N THR A 252 28.21 -18.09 5.53
CA THR A 252 28.54 -18.69 4.22
C THR A 252 27.57 -19.81 3.87
N GLY A 253 27.13 -19.89 2.62
CA GLY A 253 26.20 -20.92 2.17
C GLY A 253 25.61 -20.65 0.79
N THR A 254 24.43 -21.21 0.53
CA THR A 254 23.64 -20.87 -0.66
C THR A 254 22.66 -19.76 -0.33
N SER A 255 22.66 -18.68 -1.10
CA SER A 255 21.71 -17.58 -0.96
C SER A 255 20.70 -17.53 -2.11
N ILE A 256 19.60 -16.83 -1.88
CA ILE A 256 18.59 -16.48 -2.86
C ILE A 256 18.17 -15.02 -2.65
N THR A 257 17.93 -14.30 -3.74
CA THR A 257 17.36 -12.94 -3.71
C THR A 257 15.85 -12.99 -3.82
N ASP A 258 15.15 -11.90 -3.48
CA ASP A 258 13.70 -11.81 -3.65
C ASP A 258 13.26 -11.91 -5.13
N GLY A 259 14.14 -11.54 -6.06
CA GLY A 259 13.96 -11.79 -7.49
C GLY A 259 14.22 -13.24 -7.94
N GLY A 260 14.43 -14.17 -7.01
CA GLY A 260 14.66 -15.59 -7.29
C GLY A 260 16.05 -15.94 -7.82
N THR A 261 17.01 -15.00 -7.82
CA THR A 261 18.39 -15.28 -8.25
C THR A 261 19.15 -16.03 -7.15
N ARG A 262 19.61 -17.24 -7.46
CA ARG A 262 20.32 -18.15 -6.55
C ARG A 262 21.84 -18.06 -6.72
N ALA A 263 22.59 -18.03 -5.61
CA ALA A 263 24.04 -18.14 -5.59
C ALA A 263 24.48 -19.32 -4.71
N THR A 264 25.26 -20.25 -5.27
CA THR A 264 25.67 -21.51 -4.60
C THR A 264 26.79 -21.35 -3.57
N SER A 265 27.52 -20.24 -3.63
CA SER A 265 28.65 -19.93 -2.74
C SER A 265 28.63 -18.44 -2.43
N ALA A 266 27.69 -18.05 -1.58
CA ALA A 266 27.52 -16.69 -1.11
C ALA A 266 28.12 -16.51 0.29
N THR A 267 28.58 -15.29 0.56
CA THR A 267 29.08 -14.85 1.86
C THR A 267 28.44 -13.52 2.25
N GLU A 268 28.20 -13.31 3.54
CA GLU A 268 27.85 -12.02 4.13
C GLU A 268 28.39 -11.95 5.56
N ASP A 269 28.82 -10.77 5.97
CA ASP A 269 29.41 -10.54 7.29
C ASP A 269 28.40 -9.79 8.16
N ILE A 270 28.15 -10.32 9.36
CA ILE A 270 27.37 -9.65 10.41
C ILE A 270 28.38 -8.98 11.34
N ASP A 271 28.43 -7.65 11.29
CA ASP A 271 29.20 -6.85 12.24
C ASP A 271 28.36 -6.64 13.52
N THR A 272 28.87 -7.14 14.65
CA THR A 272 28.18 -7.06 15.94
C THR A 272 28.81 -6.03 16.88
N SER A 273 29.74 -5.21 16.37
CA SER A 273 30.50 -4.23 17.15
C SER A 273 29.57 -3.27 17.89
N GLY A 274 29.79 -3.11 19.20
CA GLY A 274 28.96 -2.28 20.08
C GLY A 274 27.67 -2.94 20.57
N GLY A 275 27.35 -4.15 20.10
CA GLY A 275 26.19 -4.91 20.59
C GLY A 275 26.34 -5.32 22.06
N VAL A 276 25.23 -5.35 22.79
CA VAL A 276 25.15 -5.83 24.18
C VAL A 276 24.48 -7.21 24.25
N SER A 277 24.46 -7.85 25.43
CA SER A 277 23.70 -9.10 25.61
C SER A 277 22.22 -8.89 25.23
N GLY A 278 21.66 -9.81 24.44
CA GLY A 278 20.32 -9.72 23.85
C GLY A 278 20.25 -8.91 22.55
N ALA A 279 21.31 -8.24 22.10
CA ALA A 279 21.30 -7.54 20.83
C ALA A 279 21.11 -8.51 19.66
N TYR A 280 20.20 -8.17 18.75
CA TYR A 280 19.86 -8.95 17.56
C TYR A 280 20.51 -8.34 16.32
N PHE A 281 21.03 -9.20 15.45
CA PHE A 281 21.56 -8.83 14.15
C PHE A 281 21.17 -9.90 13.13
N GLU A 282 21.01 -9.51 11.88
CA GLU A 282 20.76 -10.44 10.79
C GLU A 282 21.41 -10.02 9.48
N THR A 283 21.48 -10.96 8.54
CA THR A 283 21.95 -10.72 7.17
C THR A 283 20.86 -10.05 6.33
N THR A 284 21.26 -9.22 5.37
CA THR A 284 20.36 -8.72 4.33
C THR A 284 20.00 -9.80 3.29
N LYS A 285 20.90 -10.75 3.03
CA LYS A 285 20.62 -11.89 2.13
C LYS A 285 19.69 -12.90 2.79
N LYS A 286 18.91 -13.56 1.94
CA LYS A 286 18.12 -14.74 2.30
C LYS A 286 18.91 -15.99 1.95
N TRP A 287 18.89 -16.96 2.85
CA TRP A 287 19.66 -18.19 2.75
C TRP A 287 18.74 -19.40 2.59
N ILE A 288 19.25 -20.42 1.90
CA ILE A 288 18.61 -21.72 1.75
C ILE A 288 19.62 -22.82 2.08
N GLY A 289 19.11 -23.93 2.60
CA GLY A 289 19.89 -25.11 2.95
C GLY A 289 20.73 -24.91 4.21
N LEU A 290 21.91 -25.50 4.20
CA LEU A 290 22.86 -25.44 5.30
C LEU A 290 23.72 -24.18 5.18
N VAL A 291 23.86 -23.44 6.27
CA VAL A 291 24.68 -22.22 6.36
C VAL A 291 25.70 -22.34 7.47
N SER A 292 26.94 -21.92 7.22
CA SER A 292 28.02 -21.88 8.21
C SER A 292 28.20 -20.49 8.79
N TYR A 293 28.27 -20.41 10.13
CA TYR A 293 28.63 -19.23 10.90
C TYR A 293 30.07 -19.37 11.38
N THR A 294 30.96 -18.46 11.00
CA THR A 294 32.38 -18.50 11.37
C THR A 294 32.84 -17.14 11.89
N LEU A 295 33.60 -17.12 12.98
CA LEU A 295 34.25 -15.92 13.49
C LEU A 295 35.27 -15.44 12.46
N LEU A 296 35.04 -14.26 11.89
CA LEU A 296 35.95 -13.68 10.91
C LEU A 296 37.03 -12.84 11.59
N SER A 297 36.63 -12.00 12.55
CA SER A 297 37.52 -11.11 13.29
C SER A 297 36.95 -10.74 14.65
N GLY A 298 37.79 -10.14 15.50
CA GLY A 298 37.44 -9.67 16.83
C GLY A 298 37.42 -10.76 17.90
N THR A 299 36.94 -10.40 19.09
CA THR A 299 36.82 -11.33 20.22
C THR A 299 35.49 -12.06 20.17
N GLY A 300 35.53 -13.38 19.94
CA GLY A 300 34.32 -14.21 19.88
C GLY A 300 33.57 -14.23 21.22
N VAL A 301 32.30 -13.83 21.20
CA VAL A 301 31.35 -14.01 22.32
C VAL A 301 30.40 -15.17 22.04
N THR A 302 29.70 -15.65 23.07
CA THR A 302 28.62 -16.61 22.86
C THR A 302 27.45 -15.95 22.15
N ILE A 303 26.80 -16.69 21.25
CA ILE A 303 25.64 -16.24 20.48
C ILE A 303 24.59 -17.35 20.40
N ASN A 304 23.32 -16.98 20.23
CA ASN A 304 22.36 -17.85 19.57
C ASN A 304 22.41 -17.55 18.07
N ALA A 305 22.46 -18.57 17.23
CA ALA A 305 22.41 -18.40 15.77
C ALA A 305 21.22 -19.16 15.19
N GLY A 306 20.65 -18.66 14.11
CA GLY A 306 19.43 -19.22 13.56
C GLY A 306 19.01 -18.65 12.22
N PHE A 307 17.76 -18.90 11.86
CA PHE A 307 17.09 -18.25 10.75
C PHE A 307 15.82 -17.54 11.23
N ALA A 308 15.53 -16.40 10.62
CA ALA A 308 14.27 -15.69 10.76
C ALA A 308 13.63 -15.51 9.39
N LYS A 309 12.36 -15.87 9.31
CA LYS A 309 11.48 -15.48 8.22
C LYS A 309 10.24 -14.88 8.85
N TYR A 310 9.79 -13.76 8.34
CA TYR A 310 8.58 -13.07 8.78
C TYR A 310 7.81 -12.56 7.56
N TRP A 311 6.59 -12.12 7.80
CA TRP A 311 5.81 -11.41 6.82
C TRP A 311 6.06 -9.91 6.97
N ASP A 312 6.59 -9.32 5.91
CA ASP A 312 7.05 -7.95 5.78
C ASP A 312 6.15 -7.13 4.81
N ASN A 313 5.04 -7.73 4.40
CA ASN A 313 4.15 -7.22 3.36
C ASN A 313 4.89 -6.68 2.13
N ASN A 314 5.84 -7.45 1.60
CA ASN A 314 6.62 -7.08 0.41
C ASN A 314 7.45 -5.79 0.63
N ASN A 315 8.05 -5.68 1.81
CA ASN A 315 8.88 -4.55 2.22
C ASN A 315 8.15 -3.20 2.18
N THR A 316 6.89 -3.17 2.63
CA THR A 316 6.10 -1.94 2.74
C THR A 316 5.76 -1.66 4.18
N ILE A 317 5.63 -0.37 4.52
CA ILE A 317 5.13 0.07 5.81
C ILE A 317 3.63 -0.21 5.87
N TYR A 318 3.15 -0.70 7.01
CA TYR A 318 1.73 -0.90 7.28
C TYR A 318 1.44 -0.82 8.78
N ASP A 319 0.24 -0.36 9.11
CA ASP A 319 -0.28 -0.41 10.47
C ASP A 319 -1.10 -1.65 10.71
N LEU A 320 -0.96 -2.25 11.88
CA LEU A 320 -1.85 -3.30 12.33
C LEU A 320 -3.14 -2.68 12.84
N ALA A 321 -4.26 -2.98 12.19
CA ALA A 321 -5.59 -2.48 12.59
C ALA A 321 -6.36 -3.48 13.47
N GLY A 322 -6.11 -4.78 13.31
CA GLY A 322 -6.79 -5.80 14.09
C GLY A 322 -6.40 -7.22 13.73
N LEU A 323 -6.93 -8.18 14.50
CA LEU A 323 -6.76 -9.60 14.25
C LEU A 323 -8.00 -10.38 14.62
N GLU A 324 -8.15 -11.55 14.01
CA GLU A 324 -9.18 -12.53 14.33
C GLU A 324 -8.64 -13.94 14.09
N ALA A 325 -8.61 -14.76 15.13
CA ALA A 325 -8.31 -16.18 15.05
C ALA A 325 -9.61 -16.95 15.34
N THR A 326 -9.92 -17.94 14.51
CA THR A 326 -11.03 -18.88 14.72
C THR A 326 -10.50 -20.30 14.56
N TRP A 327 -11.01 -21.25 15.34
CA TRP A 327 -10.52 -22.62 15.30
C TRP A 327 -11.56 -23.65 15.70
N VAL A 328 -11.25 -24.93 15.44
CA VAL A 328 -11.88 -26.10 16.06
C VAL A 328 -10.81 -26.82 16.87
N GLY A 329 -11.09 -27.13 18.13
CA GLY A 329 -10.16 -27.88 18.98
C GLY A 329 -9.99 -29.32 18.48
N GLY A 330 -8.75 -29.75 18.30
CA GLY A 330 -8.40 -31.15 17.98
C GLY A 330 -8.05 -31.98 19.22
N ALA A 331 -7.74 -31.31 20.34
CA ALA A 331 -7.52 -31.91 21.65
C ALA A 331 -7.84 -30.87 22.74
N THR A 332 -8.16 -31.34 23.95
CA THR A 332 -8.33 -30.45 25.09
C THR A 332 -6.96 -29.98 25.58
N ASP A 333 -6.74 -28.68 25.57
CA ASP A 333 -5.52 -28.00 26.03
C ASP A 333 -5.91 -26.92 27.02
N THR A 334 -5.32 -26.95 28.21
CA THR A 334 -5.66 -26.04 29.32
C THR A 334 -4.71 -24.85 29.45
N ALA A 335 -3.72 -24.74 28.58
CA ALA A 335 -2.82 -23.59 28.53
C ALA A 335 -2.32 -23.31 27.10
N PRO A 336 -3.20 -23.29 26.08
CA PRO A 336 -2.79 -22.89 24.74
C PRO A 336 -2.62 -21.37 24.70
N ASN A 337 -1.75 -20.90 23.82
CA ASN A 337 -1.63 -19.47 23.56
C ASN A 337 -1.44 -19.21 22.07
N ILE A 338 -2.07 -18.15 21.59
CA ILE A 338 -1.91 -17.62 20.24
C ILE A 338 -1.36 -16.21 20.41
N GLU A 339 -0.26 -15.91 19.74
CA GLU A 339 0.44 -14.64 19.88
C GLU A 339 0.78 -14.07 18.51
N LEU A 340 0.59 -12.76 18.35
CA LEU A 340 1.10 -11.99 17.22
C LEU A 340 2.39 -11.29 17.65
N LEU A 341 3.51 -11.66 17.05
CA LEU A 341 4.83 -11.11 17.38
C LEU A 341 5.22 -10.02 16.38
N HIS A 342 5.83 -8.95 16.89
CA HIS A 342 6.57 -7.98 16.09
C HIS A 342 8.03 -8.46 15.98
N HIS A 343 8.43 -8.94 14.81
CA HIS A 343 9.83 -9.21 14.51
C HIS A 343 10.56 -7.88 14.29
N LYS A 344 11.52 -7.57 15.17
CA LYS A 344 12.35 -6.35 15.10
C LYS A 344 13.69 -6.57 15.78
N SER A 345 14.61 -5.63 15.62
CA SER A 345 15.99 -5.71 16.14
C SER A 345 16.12 -5.56 17.67
N THR A 346 15.03 -5.25 18.39
CA THR A 346 15.04 -4.99 19.83
C THR A 346 14.09 -5.92 20.60
N GLY A 347 14.34 -6.09 21.90
CA GLY A 347 13.49 -6.91 22.79
C GLY A 347 13.85 -8.41 22.84
N TRP A 348 14.91 -8.81 22.15
CA TRP A 348 15.46 -10.16 22.24
C TRP A 348 16.23 -10.37 23.54
N THR A 349 16.17 -11.59 24.07
CA THR A 349 17.01 -12.01 25.21
C THR A 349 17.78 -13.27 24.84
N TYR A 350 19.07 -13.29 25.16
CA TYR A 350 19.92 -14.44 24.93
C TYR A 350 19.49 -15.67 25.75
N GLY A 351 19.46 -16.83 25.10
CA GLY A 351 19.19 -18.11 25.73
C GLY A 351 20.46 -18.95 25.84
N ALA A 352 21.07 -19.01 27.02
CA ALA A 352 22.29 -19.81 27.24
C ALA A 352 22.15 -21.30 26.86
N GLY A 353 20.92 -21.83 26.94
CA GLY A 353 20.56 -23.21 26.58
C GLY A 353 20.12 -23.43 25.13
N GLY A 354 20.24 -22.44 24.23
CA GLY A 354 20.00 -22.62 22.79
C GLY A 354 19.07 -21.60 22.16
N THR A 355 17.80 -21.56 22.57
CA THR A 355 16.78 -20.69 21.95
C THR A 355 16.68 -19.35 22.68
N PRO A 356 16.87 -18.21 21.99
CA PRO A 356 16.64 -16.90 22.58
C PRO A 356 15.15 -16.66 22.84
N THR A 357 14.84 -15.78 23.79
CA THR A 357 13.48 -15.26 23.96
C THR A 357 13.22 -14.21 22.90
N THR A 358 12.13 -14.35 22.16
CA THR A 358 11.69 -13.40 21.14
C THR A 358 11.20 -12.09 21.77
N PRO A 359 11.05 -11.01 21.00
CA PRO A 359 10.38 -9.80 21.47
C PRO A 359 8.98 -10.08 22.02
N THR A 360 8.52 -9.21 22.91
CA THR A 360 7.18 -9.25 23.49
C THR A 360 6.12 -9.24 22.38
N ALA A 361 5.08 -10.05 22.54
CA ALA A 361 3.96 -10.09 21.61
C ALA A 361 3.22 -8.74 21.57
N ILE A 362 2.73 -8.36 20.39
CA ILE A 362 1.81 -7.23 20.21
C ILE A 362 0.48 -7.55 20.88
N ALA A 363 0.03 -8.80 20.72
CA ALA A 363 -1.21 -9.32 21.28
C ALA A 363 -1.05 -10.80 21.61
N ALA A 364 -1.70 -11.25 22.68
CA ALA A 364 -1.69 -12.64 23.13
C ALA A 364 -3.07 -13.05 23.63
N MET A 365 -3.57 -14.20 23.17
CA MET A 365 -4.88 -14.72 23.55
C MET A 365 -4.97 -14.97 25.05
N ALA A 366 -3.95 -15.58 25.66
CA ALA A 366 -3.93 -15.85 27.10
C ALA A 366 -4.00 -14.57 27.95
N THR A 367 -3.46 -13.45 27.46
CA THR A 367 -3.59 -12.15 28.13
C THR A 367 -5.02 -11.61 28.03
N ASP A 368 -5.63 -11.73 26.86
CA ASP A 368 -6.94 -11.13 26.57
C ASP A 368 -8.10 -11.93 27.16
N HIS A 369 -8.02 -13.26 27.08
CA HIS A 369 -9.05 -14.17 27.60
C HIS A 369 -8.85 -14.49 29.08
N SER A 370 -7.61 -14.39 29.59
CA SER A 370 -7.23 -14.65 30.98
C SER A 370 -7.57 -16.07 31.47
N THR A 371 -8.82 -16.34 31.84
CA THR A 371 -9.28 -17.62 32.40
C THR A 371 -10.04 -18.51 31.40
N GLU A 372 -10.54 -17.91 30.31
CA GLU A 372 -11.34 -18.57 29.27
C GLU A 372 -10.52 -18.80 27.99
N ASP A 373 -9.28 -19.27 28.16
CA ASP A 373 -8.30 -19.49 27.08
C ASP A 373 -8.10 -20.98 26.73
N ASN A 374 -8.79 -21.90 27.41
CA ASN A 374 -8.76 -23.33 27.09
C ASN A 374 -9.25 -23.61 25.67
N VAL A 375 -8.59 -24.56 25.00
CA VAL A 375 -9.12 -25.17 23.77
C VAL A 375 -9.77 -26.49 24.15
N ILE A 376 -11.03 -26.68 23.76
CA ILE A 376 -11.80 -27.88 24.08
C ILE A 376 -11.93 -28.76 22.83
N ASN A 377 -11.65 -30.06 22.98
CA ASN A 377 -11.71 -31.01 21.86
C ASN A 377 -13.09 -31.03 21.18
N GLY A 378 -13.11 -30.83 19.86
CA GLY A 378 -14.31 -30.83 19.03
C GLY A 378 -15.14 -29.55 19.10
N GLU A 379 -14.78 -28.57 19.93
CA GLU A 379 -15.53 -27.33 20.07
C GLU A 379 -14.88 -26.18 19.27
N PRO A 380 -15.70 -25.25 18.75
CA PRO A 380 -15.16 -24.05 18.12
C PRO A 380 -14.64 -23.07 19.16
N GLY A 381 -13.61 -22.30 18.79
CA GLY A 381 -13.15 -21.15 19.57
C GLY A 381 -12.79 -19.98 18.67
N ALA A 382 -12.71 -18.79 19.25
CA ALA A 382 -12.35 -17.58 18.55
C ALA A 382 -11.64 -16.58 19.48
N TRP A 383 -10.73 -15.78 18.94
CA TRP A 383 -10.05 -14.67 19.60
C TRP A 383 -9.98 -13.49 18.63
N LYS A 384 -10.31 -12.28 19.07
CA LYS A 384 -10.38 -11.10 18.20
C LYS A 384 -9.89 -9.84 18.91
N ARG A 385 -9.22 -8.97 18.15
CA ARG A 385 -8.94 -7.57 18.51
C ARG A 385 -9.15 -6.66 17.31
N ASP A 386 -9.63 -5.45 17.54
CA ASP A 386 -9.87 -4.42 16.52
C ASP A 386 -9.27 -3.05 16.87
N ASN A 387 -8.42 -3.02 17.90
CA ASN A 387 -7.78 -1.81 18.43
C ASN A 387 -6.26 -1.91 18.41
N LEU A 388 -5.70 -2.63 17.43
CA LEU A 388 -4.27 -2.60 17.22
C LEU A 388 -3.92 -1.28 16.53
N THR A 389 -2.76 -0.73 16.87
CA THR A 389 -2.27 0.55 16.32
C THR A 389 -0.74 0.51 16.16
N THR A 390 -0.18 -0.69 16.00
CA THR A 390 1.27 -0.87 15.90
C THR A 390 1.68 -0.71 14.45
N GLU A 391 2.50 0.30 14.16
CA GLU A 391 3.18 0.44 12.89
C GLU A 391 4.25 -0.66 12.74
N ILE A 392 4.32 -1.22 11.54
CA ILE A 392 5.34 -2.16 11.11
C ILE A 392 6.02 -1.54 9.90
N ASP A 393 7.32 -1.26 9.98
CA ASP A 393 8.08 -0.65 8.88
C ASP A 393 8.05 -1.59 7.65
N GLY A 394 8.08 -2.90 7.89
CA GLY A 394 8.13 -3.93 6.86
C GLY A 394 9.43 -3.92 6.04
N SER A 395 10.21 -2.84 6.08
CA SER A 395 11.57 -2.79 5.54
C SER A 395 12.60 -3.28 6.57
N SER A 396 13.85 -3.46 6.14
CA SER A 396 15.01 -3.37 7.05
C SER A 396 15.06 -4.31 8.26
N SER A 397 14.63 -5.57 8.14
CA SER A 397 14.62 -6.57 9.23
C SER A 397 13.38 -6.51 10.15
N GLU A 398 12.25 -6.01 9.63
CA GLU A 398 11.02 -5.86 10.41
C GLU A 398 9.82 -6.58 9.76
N GLY A 399 8.92 -7.09 10.60
CA GLY A 399 7.69 -7.71 10.15
C GLY A 399 6.92 -8.38 11.27
N ILE A 400 6.01 -9.28 10.91
CA ILE A 400 5.22 -10.04 11.89
C ILE A 400 5.33 -11.54 11.69
N ILE A 401 5.11 -12.25 12.81
CA ILE A 401 5.05 -13.72 12.85
C ILE A 401 3.97 -14.12 13.85
N TRP A 402 3.21 -15.16 13.52
CA TRP A 402 2.33 -15.80 14.48
C TRP A 402 3.09 -16.86 15.27
N ARG A 403 2.95 -16.85 16.59
CA ARG A 403 3.40 -17.92 17.47
C ARG A 403 2.20 -18.61 18.10
N VAL A 404 2.19 -19.92 18.06
CA VAL A 404 1.23 -20.75 18.78
C VAL A 404 1.98 -21.65 19.74
N THR A 405 1.59 -21.61 21.00
CA THR A 405 2.11 -22.51 22.05
C THR A 405 1.01 -23.44 22.48
N THR A 406 1.29 -24.74 22.49
CA THR A 406 0.36 -25.78 22.95
C THR A 406 1.01 -26.66 24.01
N THR A 407 0.21 -27.18 24.93
CA THR A 407 0.63 -28.19 25.92
C THR A 407 0.06 -29.57 25.62
N ALA A 408 -0.98 -29.65 24.79
CA ALA A 408 -1.52 -30.89 24.26
C ALA A 408 -1.07 -31.14 22.82
N ASN A 409 -0.99 -32.42 22.46
CA ASN A 409 -0.74 -32.81 21.08
C ASN A 409 -2.02 -32.58 20.26
N LYS A 410 -1.88 -31.99 19.07
CA LYS A 410 -3.01 -31.72 18.17
C LYS A 410 -4.09 -30.78 18.76
N THR A 411 -3.71 -29.79 19.58
CA THR A 411 -4.64 -28.81 20.20
C THR A 411 -5.62 -28.16 19.20
N PHE A 412 -5.12 -27.73 18.05
CA PHE A 412 -5.93 -27.12 16.98
C PHE A 412 -6.06 -28.09 15.81
N GLU A 413 -7.29 -28.53 15.50
CA GLU A 413 -7.57 -29.36 14.31
C GLU A 413 -7.40 -28.51 13.04
N LEU A 414 -7.97 -27.32 13.07
CA LEU A 414 -7.89 -26.31 12.02
C LEU A 414 -8.13 -24.94 12.65
N GLY A 415 -7.27 -23.98 12.35
CA GLY A 415 -7.45 -22.58 12.71
C GLY A 415 -7.24 -21.64 11.52
N ASN A 416 -8.05 -20.60 11.43
CA ASN A 416 -7.91 -19.49 10.48
C ASN A 416 -7.54 -18.22 11.24
N PHE A 417 -6.50 -17.56 10.78
CA PHE A 417 -5.89 -16.40 11.42
C PHE A 417 -5.90 -15.26 10.43
N VAL A 418 -6.71 -14.27 10.70
CA VAL A 418 -6.88 -13.06 9.89
C VAL A 418 -6.16 -11.92 10.59
N LEU A 419 -5.33 -11.22 9.84
CA LEU A 419 -4.76 -9.94 10.23
C LEU A 419 -5.36 -8.87 9.34
N ARG A 420 -5.77 -7.76 9.94
CA ARG A 420 -6.23 -6.55 9.26
C ARG A 420 -5.12 -5.52 9.36
N ILE A 421 -4.73 -4.98 8.22
CA ILE A 421 -3.69 -3.94 8.12
C ILE A 421 -4.21 -2.74 7.36
N THR A 422 -3.64 -1.57 7.62
CA THR A 422 -3.85 -0.33 6.85
C THR A 422 -2.51 0.17 6.32
N HIS A 423 -2.56 1.04 5.30
CA HIS A 423 -1.40 1.60 4.63
C HIS A 423 -1.41 3.11 4.72
#